data_AF-A0A7X7TDK3-F1
#
_entry.id   AF-A0A7X7TDK3-F1
#
_cell.length_a   1.000
_cell.length_b   1.000
_cell.length_c   1.000
_cell.angle_alpha   90.00
_cell.angle_beta   90.00
_cell.angle_gamma   90.00
#
_symmetry.space_group_name_H-M   'P 1'
#
loop_
_entity.id
_entity.type
_entity.pdbx_description
1 polymer ?
#
loop_
_entity_poly.entity_id
_entity_poly.type
_entity_poly.pdbx_seq_one_letter_code
_entity_poly.pdbx_strand_id
1 'polypeptide(L)'
;GHMEALAKDPNNPEVQLRAWGMSQELSGDIITEQNIHTLDVMNWIMRVPPLRAWGTGGRKVRPIGNCYDTFTVTYEYANNVGIAFSSRQFPGHDTQPEGIRNRMFGSQGVLETEYGGQVLIRGKNFYRGGQTGSIYQDGAVNNIAAFHKSITEGNFENPTVAPSVQSNMITIMGRTAAYEKRVVSWDELLQNTKVMEPNLKGLKA
;
A
#
# COMPACT_ATOMS: atom_id res chain seq x y z
N GLY A 1 0.72 -13.41 20.99
CA GLY A 1 1.29 -12.46 19.99
C GLY A 1 0.73 -11.06 20.17
N HIS A 2 1.19 -10.03 19.44
CA HIS A 2 0.75 -8.63 19.65
C HIS A 2 -0.78 -8.45 19.62
N MET A 3 -1.47 -9.15 18.71
CA MET A 3 -2.94 -9.18 18.63
C MET A 3 -3.62 -9.67 19.91
N GLU A 4 -3.10 -10.74 20.50
CA GLU A 4 -3.65 -11.33 21.70
C GLU A 4 -3.48 -10.41 22.92
N ALA A 5 -2.34 -9.72 22.99
CA ALA A 5 -2.11 -8.69 24.01
C ALA A 5 -3.11 -7.53 23.85
N LEU A 6 -3.31 -7.06 22.61
CA LEU A 6 -4.28 -6.00 22.32
C LEU A 6 -5.72 -6.41 22.66
N ALA A 7 -6.09 -7.67 22.47
CA ALA A 7 -7.41 -8.16 22.86
C ALA A 7 -7.61 -8.17 24.39
N LYS A 8 -6.56 -8.43 25.16
CA LYS A 8 -6.60 -8.47 26.64
C LYS A 8 -6.60 -7.09 27.27
N ASP A 9 -5.86 -6.15 26.68
CA ASP A 9 -5.69 -4.80 27.21
C ASP A 9 -5.73 -3.74 26.09
N PRO A 10 -6.91 -3.49 25.48
CA PRO A 10 -7.04 -2.68 24.28
C PRO A 10 -6.75 -1.18 24.50
N ASN A 11 -6.83 -0.71 25.73
CA ASN A 11 -6.62 0.70 26.07
C ASN A 11 -5.18 1.01 26.51
N ASN A 12 -4.32 0.00 26.59
CA ASN A 12 -2.94 0.20 26.98
C ASN A 12 -2.12 0.73 25.80
N PRO A 13 -1.51 1.92 25.95
CA PRO A 13 -0.84 2.59 24.84
C PRO A 13 0.39 1.81 24.33
N GLU A 14 1.11 1.11 25.21
CA GLU A 14 2.26 0.27 24.82
C GLU A 14 1.82 -0.93 23.99
N VAL A 15 0.68 -1.53 24.36
CA VAL A 15 0.10 -2.66 23.65
C VAL A 15 -0.43 -2.21 22.28
N GLN A 16 -1.10 -1.06 22.22
CA GLN A 16 -1.54 -0.46 20.95
C GLN A 16 -0.36 -0.16 20.03
N LEU A 17 0.72 0.43 20.53
CA LEU A 17 1.92 0.72 19.74
C LEU A 17 2.57 -0.55 19.20
N ARG A 18 2.66 -1.62 20.01
CA ARG A 18 3.18 -2.92 19.54
C ARG A 18 2.26 -3.59 18.51
N ALA A 19 0.97 -3.29 18.55
CA ALA A 19 -0.03 -3.75 17.59
C ALA A 19 -0.44 -2.65 16.60
N TRP A 20 0.47 -1.73 16.27
CA TRP A 20 0.19 -0.51 15.48
C TRP A 20 -0.56 -0.78 14.17
N GLY A 21 -0.29 -1.92 13.50
CA GLY A 21 -0.99 -2.33 12.28
C GLY A 21 -2.51 -2.48 12.42
N MET A 22 -3.04 -2.56 13.65
CA MET A 22 -4.47 -2.63 13.95
C MET A 22 -5.12 -1.26 14.19
N SER A 23 -4.34 -0.17 14.22
CA SER A 23 -4.81 1.20 14.40
C SER A 23 -4.71 1.99 13.09
N GLN A 24 -5.83 2.56 12.65
CA GLN A 24 -5.88 3.46 11.50
C GLN A 24 -4.97 4.66 11.67
N GLU A 25 -4.86 5.17 12.91
CA GLU A 25 -4.08 6.34 13.28
C GLU A 25 -2.58 6.08 13.25
N LEU A 26 -2.15 4.86 13.56
CA LEU A 26 -0.73 4.49 13.55
C LEU A 26 -0.28 3.89 12.22
N SER A 27 -1.15 3.16 11.51
CA SER A 27 -0.78 2.43 10.29
C SER A 27 -1.31 3.03 8.99
N GLY A 28 -2.33 3.88 9.06
CA GLY A 28 -3.05 4.31 7.87
C GLY A 28 -4.01 3.25 7.30
N ASP A 29 -4.32 2.19 8.08
CA ASP A 29 -5.06 0.99 7.65
C ASP A 29 -4.29 0.12 6.65
N ILE A 30 -4.79 -1.10 6.41
CA ILE A 30 -4.19 -2.15 5.58
C ILE A 30 -3.90 -1.69 4.15
N ILE A 31 -4.66 -0.71 3.67
CA ILE A 31 -4.47 -0.15 2.33
C ILE A 31 -3.18 0.67 2.24
N THR A 32 -2.79 1.34 3.33
CA THR A 32 -1.60 2.18 3.40
C THR A 32 -0.38 1.40 3.87
N GLU A 33 -0.52 0.52 4.86
CA GLU A 33 0.63 -0.22 5.40
C GLU A 33 1.01 -1.44 4.55
N GLN A 34 0.03 -2.21 4.04
CA GLN A 34 0.30 -3.44 3.31
C GLN A 34 -0.02 -3.34 1.81
N ASN A 35 -1.18 -2.78 1.44
CA ASN A 35 -1.60 -2.75 0.04
C ASN A 35 -0.82 -1.72 -0.78
N ILE A 36 -0.07 -0.83 -0.13
CA ILE A 36 0.88 0.06 -0.79
C ILE A 36 1.85 -0.71 -1.68
N HIS A 37 2.24 -1.94 -1.33
CA HIS A 37 3.09 -2.77 -2.20
C HIS A 37 2.50 -3.05 -3.59
N THR A 38 1.17 -3.06 -3.74
CA THR A 38 0.53 -3.16 -5.06
C THR A 38 0.27 -1.80 -5.68
N LEU A 39 -0.19 -0.83 -4.88
CA LEU A 39 -0.55 0.50 -5.35
C LEU A 39 0.68 1.35 -5.74
N ASP A 40 1.85 1.06 -5.17
CA ASP A 40 3.12 1.68 -5.52
C ASP A 40 3.59 1.23 -6.90
N VAL A 41 3.40 -0.05 -7.25
CA VAL A 41 3.66 -0.54 -8.62
C VAL A 41 2.70 0.11 -9.62
N MET A 42 1.41 0.24 -9.27
CA MET A 42 0.46 1.02 -10.06
C MET A 42 0.99 2.45 -10.28
N ASN A 43 1.46 3.10 -9.22
CA ASN A 43 2.03 4.44 -9.28
C ASN A 43 3.28 4.52 -10.16
N TRP A 44 4.20 3.55 -10.11
CA TRP A 44 5.40 3.53 -10.95
C TRP A 44 5.08 3.41 -12.44
N ILE A 45 4.01 2.68 -12.77
CA ILE A 45 3.56 2.50 -14.15
C ILE A 45 2.91 3.78 -14.67
N MET A 46 2.02 4.37 -13.86
CA MET A 46 1.26 5.55 -14.27
C MET A 46 2.08 6.84 -14.17
N ARG A 47 3.05 6.91 -13.26
CA ARG A 47 3.98 8.02 -12.97
C ARG A 47 3.33 9.35 -12.53
N VAL A 48 2.02 9.47 -12.68
CA VAL A 48 1.19 10.57 -12.20
C VAL A 48 0.15 10.01 -11.23
N PRO A 49 -0.45 10.82 -10.36
CA PRO A 49 -1.56 10.36 -9.54
C PRO A 49 -2.84 10.17 -10.37
N PRO A 50 -3.81 9.37 -9.88
CA PRO A 50 -5.14 9.30 -10.46
C PRO A 50 -5.85 10.66 -10.33
N LEU A 51 -6.84 10.91 -11.19
CA LEU A 51 -7.72 12.08 -11.10
C LEU A 51 -8.69 11.96 -9.92
N ARG A 52 -9.25 10.76 -9.73
CA ARG A 52 -10.25 10.45 -8.71
C ARG A 52 -10.30 8.96 -8.37
N ALA A 53 -10.89 8.64 -7.23
CA ALA A 53 -11.11 7.28 -6.77
C ALA A 53 -12.48 7.13 -6.11
N TRP A 54 -13.06 5.94 -6.18
CA TRP A 54 -14.27 5.56 -5.45
C TRP A 54 -14.21 4.08 -5.09
N GLY A 55 -14.90 3.68 -4.03
CA GLY A 55 -14.85 2.29 -3.61
C GLY A 55 -15.61 2.01 -2.34
N THR A 56 -15.39 0.80 -1.82
CA THR A 56 -15.93 0.32 -0.56
C THR A 56 -14.87 -0.51 0.16
N GLY A 57 -15.10 -0.73 1.44
CA GLY A 57 -14.34 -1.66 2.24
C GLY A 57 -15.09 -1.96 3.53
N GLY A 58 -14.48 -2.75 4.39
CA GLY A 58 -15.02 -2.95 5.72
C GLY A 58 -14.09 -3.73 6.62
N ARG A 59 -14.40 -3.64 7.91
CA ARG A 59 -13.92 -4.53 8.95
C ARG A 59 -15.00 -5.58 9.22
N LYS A 60 -14.84 -6.79 8.68
CA LYS A 60 -15.85 -7.86 8.76
C LYS A 60 -15.35 -9.13 9.45
N VAL A 61 -14.04 -9.36 9.43
CA VAL A 61 -13.39 -10.56 9.99
C VAL A 61 -12.49 -10.20 11.16
N ARG A 62 -11.86 -9.01 11.18
CA ARG A 62 -10.93 -8.62 12.25
C ARG A 62 -11.63 -8.44 13.62
N PRO A 63 -11.22 -9.19 14.66
CA PRO A 63 -11.89 -9.15 15.96
C PRO A 63 -11.55 -7.91 16.79
N ILE A 64 -10.40 -7.27 16.53
CA ILE A 64 -9.89 -6.11 17.29
C ILE A 64 -9.34 -5.02 16.36
N GLY A 65 -9.07 -3.84 16.91
CA GLY A 65 -8.57 -2.68 16.17
C GLY A 65 -9.68 -1.90 15.47
N ASN A 66 -9.32 -0.92 14.65
CA ASN A 66 -10.26 -0.14 13.82
C ASN A 66 -9.96 -0.27 12.31
N CYS A 67 -8.86 -0.89 11.91
CA CYS A 67 -8.54 -1.16 10.51
C CYS A 67 -9.59 -2.05 9.80
N TYR A 68 -9.82 -1.77 8.53
CA TYR A 68 -10.57 -2.64 7.63
C TYR A 68 -9.78 -3.93 7.33
N ASP A 69 -10.48 -4.92 6.82
CA ASP A 69 -9.91 -6.18 6.33
C ASP A 69 -10.24 -6.46 4.87
N THR A 70 -10.99 -5.56 4.23
CA THR A 70 -11.29 -5.55 2.80
C THR A 70 -11.24 -4.14 2.24
N PHE A 71 -10.74 -4.02 1.02
CA PHE A 71 -10.92 -2.84 0.17
C PHE A 71 -11.25 -3.27 -1.25
N THR A 72 -12.09 -2.49 -1.93
CA THR A 72 -12.33 -2.56 -3.37
C THR A 72 -12.48 -1.14 -3.88
N VAL A 73 -11.51 -0.67 -4.64
CA VAL A 73 -11.38 0.73 -5.06
C VAL A 73 -11.11 0.78 -6.56
N THR A 74 -11.75 1.70 -7.25
CA THR A 74 -11.43 2.05 -8.63
C THR A 74 -10.71 3.40 -8.64
N TYR A 75 -9.59 3.47 -9.35
CA TYR A 75 -8.84 4.70 -9.62
C TYR A 75 -9.01 5.07 -11.08
N GLU A 76 -9.38 6.32 -11.35
CA GLU A 76 -9.52 6.85 -12.70
C GLU A 76 -8.39 7.82 -13.01
N TYR A 77 -7.72 7.60 -14.13
CA TYR A 77 -6.66 8.44 -14.68
C TYR A 77 -7.16 9.16 -15.94
N ALA A 78 -6.35 10.13 -16.40
CA ALA A 78 -6.61 10.82 -17.66
C ALA A 78 -6.83 9.84 -18.84
N ASN A 79 -7.57 10.30 -19.85
CA ASN A 79 -7.94 9.50 -21.03
C ASN A 79 -8.79 8.27 -20.71
N ASN A 80 -9.64 8.34 -19.67
CA ASN A 80 -10.56 7.27 -19.26
C ASN A 80 -9.87 5.95 -18.93
N VAL A 81 -8.63 6.01 -18.41
CA VAL A 81 -7.92 4.81 -17.95
C VAL A 81 -8.36 4.49 -16.52
N GLY A 82 -9.10 3.39 -16.37
CA GLY A 82 -9.53 2.88 -15.06
C GLY A 82 -8.63 1.75 -14.56
N ILE A 83 -8.29 1.78 -13.27
CA ILE A 83 -7.56 0.71 -12.59
C ILE A 83 -8.36 0.25 -11.39
N ALA A 84 -8.70 -1.04 -11.38
CA ALA A 84 -9.42 -1.68 -10.27
C ALA A 84 -8.42 -2.31 -9.29
N PHE A 85 -8.63 -2.03 -8.01
CA PHE A 85 -7.87 -2.58 -6.91
C PHE A 85 -8.83 -3.30 -5.95
N SER A 86 -8.43 -4.48 -5.48
CA SER A 86 -9.14 -5.22 -4.44
C SER A 86 -8.15 -5.89 -3.50
N SER A 87 -8.45 -5.91 -2.21
CA SER A 87 -7.64 -6.59 -1.20
C SER A 87 -8.49 -7.25 -0.12
N ARG A 88 -7.86 -8.24 0.52
CA ARG A 88 -8.31 -8.87 1.76
C ARG A 88 -7.13 -9.02 2.72
N GLN A 89 -7.41 -9.03 4.03
CA GLN A 89 -6.44 -9.43 5.05
C GLN A 89 -7.07 -10.40 6.05
N PHE A 90 -7.50 -11.53 5.51
CA PHE A 90 -8.00 -12.72 6.19
C PHE A 90 -7.74 -13.94 5.28
N PRO A 91 -7.83 -15.18 5.77
CA PRO A 91 -7.54 -16.38 4.99
C PRO A 91 -8.31 -16.46 3.66
N GLY A 92 -7.62 -16.91 2.61
CA GLY A 92 -8.20 -17.09 1.27
C GLY A 92 -8.83 -18.43 1.01
N HIS A 93 -8.68 -19.39 1.93
CA HIS A 93 -9.12 -20.78 1.72
C HIS A 93 -8.55 -21.39 0.42
N ASP A 94 -7.23 -21.30 0.26
CA ASP A 94 -6.46 -21.89 -0.84
C ASP A 94 -6.80 -21.36 -2.26
N THR A 95 -7.53 -20.24 -2.37
CA THR A 95 -7.79 -19.58 -3.65
C THR A 95 -6.50 -19.13 -4.32
N GLN A 96 -6.36 -19.32 -5.63
CA GLN A 96 -5.22 -18.84 -6.42
C GLN A 96 -5.66 -17.95 -7.60
N PRO A 97 -4.84 -16.99 -8.05
CA PRO A 97 -3.53 -16.64 -7.50
C PRO A 97 -3.63 -15.84 -6.19
N GLU A 98 -2.80 -16.17 -5.20
CA GLU A 98 -2.62 -15.37 -3.99
C GLU A 98 -1.55 -14.27 -4.17
N GLY A 99 -1.39 -13.47 -3.11
CA GLY A 99 -0.31 -12.50 -2.98
C GLY A 99 -0.67 -11.10 -3.46
N ILE A 100 0.37 -10.26 -3.52
CA ILE A 100 0.32 -8.87 -3.96
C ILE A 100 0.72 -8.85 -5.43
N ARG A 101 -0.22 -8.52 -6.31
CA ARG A 101 -0.05 -8.67 -7.76
C ARG A 101 -0.58 -7.47 -8.54
N ASN A 102 0.02 -7.21 -9.69
CA ASN A 102 -0.52 -6.30 -10.70
C ASN A 102 -0.66 -7.00 -12.04
N ARG A 103 -1.73 -6.64 -12.77
CA ARG A 103 -1.92 -6.96 -14.19
C ARG A 103 -2.37 -5.69 -14.89
N MET A 104 -1.51 -5.16 -15.74
CA MET A 104 -1.66 -3.82 -16.30
C MET A 104 -1.68 -3.93 -17.82
N PHE A 105 -2.82 -3.57 -18.40
CA PHE A 105 -3.14 -3.86 -19.79
C PHE A 105 -2.87 -2.67 -20.69
N GLY A 106 -2.07 -2.88 -21.73
CA GLY A 106 -1.85 -1.93 -22.81
C GLY A 106 -2.18 -2.55 -24.18
N SER A 107 -2.25 -1.71 -25.22
CA SER A 107 -2.61 -2.17 -26.57
C SER A 107 -1.60 -3.12 -27.21
N GLN A 108 -0.36 -3.18 -26.70
CA GLN A 108 0.72 -4.01 -27.22
C GLN A 108 1.17 -5.13 -26.27
N GLY A 109 0.62 -5.18 -25.06
CA GLY A 109 1.06 -6.13 -24.05
C GLY A 109 0.47 -5.92 -22.67
N VAL A 110 0.81 -6.83 -21.78
CA VAL A 110 0.37 -6.86 -20.38
C VAL A 110 1.59 -6.99 -19.49
N LEU A 111 1.73 -6.07 -18.55
CA LEU A 111 2.71 -6.20 -17.46
C LEU A 111 2.07 -7.03 -16.34
N GLU A 112 2.77 -8.08 -15.93
CA GLU A 112 2.42 -8.92 -14.78
C GLU A 112 3.52 -8.79 -13.74
N THR A 113 3.15 -8.43 -12.51
CA THR A 113 4.09 -8.37 -11.38
C THR A 113 3.53 -9.15 -10.21
N GLU A 114 4.41 -9.82 -9.48
CA GLU A 114 4.12 -10.48 -8.21
C GLU A 114 5.15 -10.05 -7.18
N TYR A 115 4.71 -9.53 -6.04
CA TYR A 115 5.58 -9.15 -4.95
C TYR A 115 6.28 -10.39 -4.41
N GLY A 116 7.61 -10.41 -4.47
CA GLY A 116 8.37 -11.62 -4.12
C GLY A 116 8.30 -12.73 -5.17
N GLY A 117 7.87 -12.42 -6.40
CA GLY A 117 7.62 -13.42 -7.43
C GLY A 117 8.10 -12.99 -8.81
N GLN A 118 7.39 -13.44 -9.84
CA GLN A 118 7.75 -13.17 -11.22
C GLN A 118 7.31 -11.77 -11.66
N VAL A 119 8.16 -11.10 -12.43
CA VAL A 119 7.84 -9.87 -13.17
C VAL A 119 8.13 -10.10 -14.63
N LEU A 120 7.17 -9.83 -15.51
CA LEU A 120 7.32 -10.04 -16.95
C LEU A 120 6.36 -9.16 -17.76
N ILE A 121 6.65 -8.97 -19.05
CA ILE A 121 5.75 -8.35 -20.01
C ILE A 121 5.37 -9.38 -21.07
N ARG A 122 4.07 -9.64 -21.21
CA ARG A 122 3.51 -10.43 -22.32
C ARG A 122 3.08 -9.50 -23.45
N GLY A 123 3.07 -9.98 -24.69
CA GLY A 123 2.54 -9.22 -25.83
C GLY A 123 3.50 -9.22 -27.02
N LYS A 124 3.37 -8.21 -27.88
CA LYS A 124 4.16 -8.13 -29.13
C LYS A 124 5.66 -8.09 -28.89
N ASN A 125 6.08 -7.44 -27.81
CA ASN A 125 7.46 -7.39 -27.35
C ASN A 125 7.55 -8.13 -26.01
N PHE A 126 7.60 -9.45 -26.07
CA PHE A 126 7.76 -10.26 -24.86
C PHE A 126 9.05 -9.90 -24.13
N TYR A 127 8.95 -9.62 -22.83
CA TYR A 127 10.09 -9.48 -21.94
C TYR A 127 9.95 -10.47 -20.80
N ARG A 128 10.89 -11.41 -20.72
CA ARG A 128 10.93 -12.47 -19.70
C ARG A 128 10.97 -11.90 -18.27
N GLY A 129 11.52 -10.69 -18.13
CA GLY A 129 11.76 -10.04 -16.84
C GLY A 129 12.58 -10.91 -15.89
N GLY A 130 12.22 -10.89 -14.61
CA GLY A 130 12.99 -11.53 -13.54
C GLY A 130 12.10 -12.10 -12.44
N GLN A 131 12.73 -12.69 -11.44
CA GLN A 131 12.06 -13.21 -10.26
C GLN A 131 12.68 -12.61 -9.01
N THR A 132 11.86 -12.21 -8.05
CA THR A 132 12.29 -11.52 -6.84
C THR A 132 11.99 -12.36 -5.59
N GLY A 133 12.19 -13.69 -5.65
CA GLY A 133 11.83 -14.63 -4.56
C GLY A 133 12.47 -14.33 -3.20
N SER A 134 13.63 -13.70 -3.21
CA SER A 134 14.47 -13.37 -2.05
C SER A 134 14.34 -11.90 -1.60
N ILE A 135 13.26 -11.20 -1.97
CA ILE A 135 13.08 -9.75 -1.73
C ILE A 135 13.37 -9.28 -0.31
N TYR A 136 13.06 -10.06 0.72
CA TYR A 136 13.28 -9.62 2.09
C TYR A 136 14.77 -9.55 2.43
N GLN A 137 15.53 -10.56 2.00
CA GLN A 137 16.97 -10.60 2.23
C GLN A 137 17.70 -9.70 1.24
N ASP A 138 17.49 -9.92 -0.06
CA ASP A 138 18.18 -9.17 -1.11
C ASP A 138 17.80 -7.70 -1.09
N GLY A 139 16.53 -7.38 -0.82
CA GLY A 139 16.07 -6.01 -0.66
C GLY A 139 16.75 -5.32 0.52
N ALA A 140 16.87 -5.98 1.68
CA ALA A 140 17.59 -5.42 2.82
C ALA A 140 19.08 -5.19 2.50
N VAL A 141 19.74 -6.19 1.91
CA VAL A 141 21.16 -6.09 1.50
C VAL A 141 21.36 -4.93 0.52
N ASN A 142 20.54 -4.84 -0.52
CA ASN A 142 20.63 -3.80 -1.54
C ASN A 142 20.35 -2.41 -0.96
N ASN A 143 19.34 -2.28 -0.09
CA ASN A 143 19.00 -1.00 0.53
C ASN A 143 20.11 -0.50 1.46
N ILE A 144 20.68 -1.39 2.29
CA ILE A 144 21.80 -1.05 3.17
C ILE A 144 23.03 -0.64 2.34
N ALA A 145 23.36 -1.41 1.30
CA ALA A 145 24.50 -1.10 0.43
C ALA A 145 24.31 0.24 -0.31
N ALA A 146 23.11 0.49 -0.85
CA ALA A 146 22.78 1.74 -1.54
C ALA A 146 22.84 2.93 -0.58
N PHE A 147 22.28 2.81 0.62
CA PHE A 147 22.33 3.86 1.64
C PHE A 147 23.76 4.17 2.09
N HIS A 148 24.56 3.13 2.36
CA HIS A 148 25.97 3.26 2.70
C HIS A 148 26.72 4.00 1.58
N LYS A 149 26.55 3.58 0.32
CA LYS A 149 27.17 4.22 -0.84
C LYS A 149 26.81 5.71 -0.92
N SER A 150 25.52 6.05 -0.79
CA SER A 150 25.07 7.43 -0.80
C SER A 150 25.74 8.28 0.28
N ILE A 151 25.92 7.76 1.49
CA ILE A 151 26.64 8.47 2.56
C ILE A 151 28.12 8.65 2.18
N THR A 152 28.79 7.57 1.80
CA THR A 152 30.25 7.60 1.57
C THR A 152 30.66 8.41 0.35
N GLU A 153 29.78 8.53 -0.64
CA GLU A 153 30.00 9.30 -1.86
C GLU A 153 29.37 10.71 -1.80
N GLY A 154 28.63 11.03 -0.74
CA GLY A 154 27.93 12.31 -0.62
C GLY A 154 26.79 12.50 -1.64
N ASN A 155 26.10 11.41 -2.01
CA ASN A 155 24.91 11.48 -2.86
C ASN A 155 23.64 11.75 -2.02
N PHE A 156 22.98 12.88 -2.27
CA PHE A 156 21.76 13.33 -1.58
C PHE A 156 20.54 13.45 -2.51
N GLU A 157 20.57 12.85 -3.71
CA GLU A 157 19.51 12.99 -4.72
C GLU A 157 18.15 12.48 -4.25
N ASN A 158 18.12 11.48 -3.36
CA ASN A 158 16.91 10.90 -2.77
C ASN A 158 15.75 10.69 -3.77
N PRO A 159 16.00 10.04 -4.93
CA PRO A 159 15.04 10.00 -6.05
C PRO A 159 13.74 9.25 -5.71
N THR A 160 13.74 8.46 -4.65
CA THR A 160 12.58 7.68 -4.21
C THR A 160 11.58 8.48 -3.37
N VAL A 161 11.95 9.65 -2.84
CA VAL A 161 11.07 10.41 -1.92
C VAL A 161 9.77 10.84 -2.61
N ALA A 162 9.86 11.56 -3.73
CA ALA A 162 8.68 12.05 -4.45
C ALA A 162 7.70 10.92 -4.86
N PRO A 163 8.14 9.83 -5.52
CA PRO A 163 7.22 8.74 -5.85
C PRO A 163 6.67 8.03 -4.59
N SER A 164 7.44 7.93 -3.50
CA SER A 164 6.95 7.30 -2.25
C SER A 164 5.86 8.13 -1.58
N VAL A 165 6.00 9.47 -1.57
CA VAL A 165 4.96 10.39 -1.09
C VAL A 165 3.70 10.28 -1.96
N GLN A 166 3.85 10.23 -3.29
CA GLN A 166 2.71 10.06 -4.20
C GLN A 166 2.00 8.72 -3.96
N SER A 167 2.73 7.61 -3.83
CA SER A 167 2.16 6.29 -3.54
C SER A 167 1.41 6.27 -2.21
N ASN A 168 1.98 6.87 -1.16
CA ASN A 168 1.32 6.99 0.13
C ASN A 168 0.02 7.83 0.04
N MET A 169 0.05 8.95 -0.68
CA MET A 169 -1.16 9.74 -0.90
C MET A 169 -2.22 9.00 -1.74
N ILE A 170 -1.82 8.16 -2.70
CA ILE A 170 -2.74 7.30 -3.46
C ILE A 170 -3.43 6.28 -2.54
N THR A 171 -2.72 5.67 -1.59
CA THR A 171 -3.36 4.74 -0.65
C THR A 171 -4.34 5.46 0.28
N ILE A 172 -3.98 6.66 0.75
CA ILE A 172 -4.86 7.52 1.55
C ILE A 172 -6.10 7.89 0.74
N MET A 173 -5.96 8.23 -0.55
CA MET A 173 -7.07 8.50 -1.45
C MET A 173 -8.06 7.33 -1.51
N GLY A 174 -7.55 6.11 -1.72
CA GLY A 174 -8.36 4.91 -1.76
C GLY A 174 -9.07 4.62 -0.44
N ARG A 175 -8.38 4.86 0.68
CA ARG A 175 -8.97 4.75 2.03
C ARG A 175 -10.11 5.74 2.23
N THR A 176 -9.87 7.01 1.94
CA THR A 176 -10.84 8.10 2.10
C THR A 176 -12.08 7.82 1.25
N ALA A 177 -11.89 7.43 -0.02
CA ALA A 177 -12.97 7.07 -0.91
C ALA A 177 -13.82 5.91 -0.37
N ALA A 178 -13.18 4.84 0.13
CA ALA A 178 -13.88 3.68 0.69
C ALA A 178 -14.62 3.99 2.00
N TYR A 179 -14.04 4.80 2.88
CA TYR A 179 -14.66 5.18 4.14
C TYR A 179 -15.84 6.13 3.95
N GLU A 180 -15.67 7.13 3.09
CA GLU A 180 -16.69 8.17 2.84
C GLU A 180 -17.75 7.72 1.84
N LYS A 181 -17.54 6.59 1.15
CA LYS A 181 -18.47 5.98 0.18
C LYS A 181 -18.89 6.95 -0.92
N ARG A 182 -17.94 7.74 -1.39
CA ARG A 182 -18.12 8.73 -2.45
C ARG A 182 -16.89 8.77 -3.35
N VAL A 183 -17.03 9.49 -4.45
CA VAL A 183 -15.90 9.88 -5.29
C VAL A 183 -15.05 10.89 -4.53
N VAL A 184 -13.74 10.67 -4.52
CA VAL A 184 -12.71 11.56 -3.97
C VAL A 184 -11.78 11.95 -5.10
N SER A 185 -11.61 13.24 -5.36
CA SER A 185 -10.62 13.75 -6.34
C SER A 185 -9.21 13.85 -5.74
N TRP A 186 -8.19 13.92 -6.59
CA TRP A 186 -6.82 14.13 -6.11
C TRP A 186 -6.62 15.53 -5.54
N ASP A 187 -7.19 16.54 -6.19
CA ASP A 187 -7.07 17.93 -5.77
C ASP A 187 -7.74 18.19 -4.42
N GLU A 188 -8.94 17.63 -4.18
CA GLU A 188 -9.58 17.77 -2.86
C GLU A 188 -8.77 17.06 -1.76
N LEU A 189 -8.10 15.95 -2.10
CA LEU A 189 -7.30 15.20 -1.13
C LEU A 189 -6.08 16.01 -0.69
N LEU A 190 -5.41 16.67 -1.62
CA LEU A 190 -4.27 17.54 -1.32
C LEU A 190 -4.65 18.79 -0.50
N GLN A 191 -5.92 19.21 -0.60
CA GLN A 191 -6.46 20.32 0.20
C GLN A 191 -7.00 19.87 1.56
N ASN A 192 -7.06 18.57 1.82
CA ASN A 192 -7.62 18.04 3.06
C ASN A 192 -6.66 18.24 4.24
N THR A 193 -7.09 19.02 5.23
CA THR A 193 -6.31 19.31 6.45
C THR A 193 -6.71 18.45 7.64
N LYS A 194 -7.51 17.40 7.44
CA LYS A 194 -7.92 16.49 8.52
C LYS A 194 -6.71 15.74 9.05
N VAL A 195 -6.45 15.91 10.34
CA VAL A 195 -5.38 15.20 11.04
C VAL A 195 -5.93 13.91 11.64
N MET A 196 -5.14 12.85 11.57
CA MET A 196 -5.40 11.59 12.24
C MET A 196 -4.31 11.39 13.29
N GLU A 197 -4.61 11.70 14.55
CA GLU A 197 -3.64 11.67 15.64
C GLU A 197 -3.81 10.41 16.49
N PRO A 198 -2.74 9.62 16.70
CA PRO A 198 -2.78 8.51 17.65
C PRO A 198 -2.77 9.04 19.09
N ASN A 199 -3.49 8.38 19.99
CA ASN A 199 -3.41 8.70 21.42
C ASN A 199 -2.15 8.08 22.02
N LEU A 200 -1.12 8.90 22.22
CA LEU A 200 0.17 8.49 22.78
C LEU A 200 0.27 8.68 24.30
N LYS A 201 -0.80 9.11 24.96
CA LYS A 201 -0.79 9.41 26.40
C LYS A 201 -0.50 8.14 27.21
N GLY A 202 0.53 8.20 28.05
CA GLY A 202 0.91 7.11 28.95
C GLY A 202 1.99 6.17 28.42
N LEU A 203 2.50 6.38 27.21
CA LEU A 203 3.74 5.73 26.75
C LEU A 203 4.93 6.18 27.61
N LYS A 204 5.87 5.26 27.84
CA LYS A 204 7.14 5.59 28.51
C LYS A 204 8.18 5.91 27.43
N ALA A 205 8.92 7.01 27.65
CA ALA A 205 10.04 7.41 26.81
C ALA A 205 11.25 6.49 26.98
#